data_AF-A0A9Q6Z8W2-F1
#
_entry.id   AF-A0A9Q6Z8W2-F1
#
_cell.length_a   1.000
_cell.length_b   1.000
_cell.length_c   1.000
_cell.angle_alpha   90.00
_cell.angle_beta   90.00
_cell.angle_gamma   90.00
#
_symmetry.space_group_name_H-M   'P 1'
#
loop_
_entity.id
_entity.type
_entity.pdbx_description
1 polymer ?
#
loop_
_entity_poly.entity_id
_entity_poly.type
_entity_poly.pdbx_seq_one_letter_code
_entity_poly.pdbx_strand_id
1 'polypeptide(L)'
;MSLWSTILLLIGSVGCGVLKPISPIVCDPISIQRRSALGGVSKGHFIGRRMYKVDYKIWGWIKKPKERWSNAKLSILNEQTCLTPDRKLNRIGFDNNYEYSLEGYFSGQTVYEPASNQFYPEFVLLQAVLLSVAPVNIYRYKEQLNPNCRLLVSPRP
;
A
#
# COMPACT_ATOMS: atom_id res chain seq x y z
N MET A 1 -41.76 18.98 -52.13
CA MET A 1 -42.15 19.02 -50.71
C MET A 1 -40.99 18.48 -49.90
N SER A 2 -40.24 19.35 -49.23
CA SER A 2 -39.01 19.01 -48.50
C SER A 2 -39.36 18.64 -47.06
N LEU A 3 -39.01 17.43 -46.63
CA LEU A 3 -39.19 16.94 -45.26
C LEU A 3 -37.85 17.09 -44.52
N TRP A 4 -37.80 18.05 -43.60
CA TRP A 4 -36.74 18.16 -42.62
C TRP A 4 -36.97 17.12 -41.52
N SER A 5 -36.07 16.15 -41.37
CA SER A 5 -36.05 15.24 -40.23
C SER A 5 -34.94 15.68 -39.28
N THR A 6 -35.33 16.11 -38.08
CA THR A 6 -34.41 16.46 -37.00
C THR A 6 -34.58 15.42 -35.89
N ILE A 7 -33.55 15.28 -35.03
CA ILE A 7 -33.57 14.77 -33.64
C ILE A 7 -33.46 13.23 -33.52
N LEU A 8 -32.61 12.62 -32.67
CA LEU A 8 -31.70 13.07 -31.61
C LEU A 8 -30.59 12.00 -31.45
N LEU A 9 -29.30 12.37 -31.44
CA LEU A 9 -28.25 11.46 -30.96
C LEU A 9 -28.17 11.57 -29.44
N LEU A 10 -28.61 10.54 -28.72
CA LEU A 10 -28.36 10.37 -27.29
C LEU A 10 -26.88 10.04 -27.10
N ILE A 11 -26.06 11.06 -26.84
CA ILE A 11 -24.71 10.89 -26.34
C ILE A 11 -24.84 10.49 -24.87
N GLY A 12 -24.78 9.18 -24.61
CA GLY A 12 -24.64 8.65 -23.26
C GLY A 12 -23.36 9.19 -22.64
N SER A 13 -23.49 10.10 -21.68
CA SER A 13 -22.37 10.57 -20.87
C SER A 13 -21.92 9.40 -19.99
N VAL A 14 -20.86 8.70 -20.42
CA VAL A 14 -20.11 7.82 -19.52
C VAL A 14 -19.48 8.74 -18.48
N GLY A 15 -20.12 8.83 -17.32
CA GLY A 15 -19.56 9.50 -16.15
C GLY A 15 -18.24 8.84 -15.78
N CYS A 16 -17.14 9.39 -16.28
CA CYS A 16 -15.81 9.10 -15.77
C CYS A 16 -15.78 9.70 -14.36
N GLY A 17 -16.11 8.89 -13.35
CA GLY A 17 -16.00 9.27 -11.96
C GLY A 17 -14.57 9.72 -11.70
N VAL A 18 -14.36 11.02 -11.54
CA VAL A 18 -13.07 11.58 -11.12
C VAL A 18 -12.74 10.95 -9.78
N LEU A 19 -11.79 10.03 -9.78
CA LEU A 19 -11.22 9.49 -8.55
C LEU A 19 -10.67 10.70 -7.79
N LYS A 20 -11.33 11.07 -6.67
CA LYS A 20 -10.77 12.07 -5.76
C LYS A 20 -9.37 11.57 -5.38
N PRO A 21 -8.31 12.34 -5.62
CA PRO A 21 -6.98 11.93 -5.19
C PRO A 21 -7.03 11.74 -3.68
N ILE A 22 -6.80 10.50 -3.21
CA ILE A 22 -6.67 10.26 -1.78
C ILE A 22 -5.46 11.07 -1.34
N SER A 23 -5.70 12.06 -0.47
CA SER A 23 -4.63 12.91 0.04
C SER A 23 -3.51 12.04 0.61
N PRO A 24 -2.24 12.36 0.32
CA PRO A 24 -1.11 11.68 0.93
C PRO A 24 -1.30 11.53 2.43
N ILE A 25 -1.01 10.35 2.95
CA ILE A 25 -0.90 10.15 4.38
C ILE A 25 0.46 10.68 4.77
N VAL A 26 0.47 11.92 5.23
CA VAL A 26 1.64 12.56 5.82
C VAL A 26 1.58 12.32 7.33
N CYS A 27 2.71 11.92 7.89
CA CYS A 27 2.89 11.67 9.32
C CYS A 27 3.44 12.94 9.99
N ASP A 28 3.33 13.06 11.31
CA ASP A 28 3.74 14.28 12.03
C ASP A 28 5.23 14.59 11.80
N PRO A 29 5.57 15.69 11.10
CA PRO A 29 6.94 16.01 10.70
C PRO A 29 7.90 16.21 11.88
N ILE A 30 7.40 16.63 13.05
CA ILE A 30 8.24 16.85 14.23
C ILE A 30 8.75 15.52 14.80
N SER A 31 7.87 14.52 14.87
CA SER A 31 8.21 13.18 15.36
C SER A 31 9.21 12.47 14.46
N ILE A 32 9.10 12.69 13.15
CA ILE A 32 10.00 12.17 12.11
C ILE A 32 11.37 12.80 12.25
N GLN A 33 11.45 14.13 12.28
CA GLN A 33 12.71 14.87 12.33
C GLN A 33 13.53 14.49 13.57
N ARG A 34 12.87 14.31 14.72
CA ARG A 34 13.51 13.87 15.96
C ARG A 34 14.11 12.45 15.83
N ARG A 35 13.41 11.49 15.22
CA ARG A 35 13.92 10.11 15.05
C ARG A 35 15.01 9.99 14.01
N SER A 36 14.85 10.66 12.87
CA SER A 36 15.87 10.65 11.81
C SER A 36 17.20 11.24 12.31
N ALA A 37 17.15 12.29 13.14
CA ALA A 37 18.35 12.90 13.73
C ALA A 37 19.04 12.02 14.79
N LEU A 38 18.28 11.20 15.52
CA LEU A 38 18.81 10.32 16.57
C LEU A 38 19.46 9.02 16.03
N GLY A 39 19.07 8.56 14.84
CA GLY A 39 19.49 7.26 14.30
C GLY A 39 20.47 7.31 13.12
N GLY A 40 20.80 8.48 12.58
CA GLY A 40 21.65 8.59 11.38
C GLY A 40 21.09 7.89 10.13
N VAL A 41 19.82 7.49 10.12
CA VAL A 41 19.23 6.69 9.06
C VAL A 41 18.77 7.58 7.91
N SER A 42 19.26 7.31 6.71
CA SER A 42 18.81 8.00 5.51
C SER A 42 17.40 7.54 5.12
N LYS A 43 16.49 8.51 4.94
CA LYS A 43 15.17 8.25 4.36
C LYS A 43 15.33 7.79 2.91
N GLY A 44 14.52 6.81 2.51
CA GLY A 44 14.48 6.27 1.16
C GLY A 44 13.08 6.31 0.57
N HIS A 45 13.02 6.17 -0.75
CA HIS A 45 11.80 6.01 -1.52
C HIS A 45 11.56 4.53 -1.81
N PHE A 46 10.33 4.06 -1.62
CA PHE A 46 9.94 2.65 -1.76
C PHE A 46 8.58 2.52 -2.44
N ILE A 47 8.30 1.32 -2.95
CA ILE A 47 6.98 0.93 -3.45
C ILE A 47 6.44 -0.18 -2.56
N GLY A 48 5.22 0.02 -2.08
CA GLY A 48 4.52 -0.91 -1.21
C GLY A 48 3.29 -1.52 -1.87
N ARG A 49 3.11 -2.84 -1.74
CA ARG A 49 1.85 -3.53 -2.05
C ARG A 49 1.22 -3.99 -0.75
N ARG A 50 0.03 -3.46 -0.47
CA ARG A 50 -0.75 -3.87 0.69
C ARG A 50 -1.16 -5.35 0.56
N MET A 51 -0.92 -6.13 1.61
CA MET A 51 -1.42 -7.49 1.74
C MET A 51 -2.07 -7.63 3.12
N TYR A 52 -3.39 -7.46 3.17
CA TYR A 52 -4.15 -7.60 4.40
C TYR A 52 -4.53 -9.06 4.64
N LYS A 53 -4.25 -9.54 5.84
CA LYS A 53 -4.70 -10.83 6.35
C LYS A 53 -5.28 -10.63 7.74
N VAL A 54 -6.42 -11.25 8.01
CA VAL A 54 -7.17 -11.02 9.26
C VAL A 54 -6.34 -11.38 10.50
N ASP A 55 -5.59 -12.48 10.41
CA ASP A 55 -4.84 -13.02 11.55
C ASP A 55 -3.46 -12.40 11.75
N TYR A 56 -2.89 -11.75 10.72
CA TYR A 56 -1.47 -11.35 10.73
C TYR A 56 -1.31 -9.87 11.03
N LYS A 57 -0.20 -9.52 11.70
CA LYS A 57 0.18 -8.11 11.94
C LYS A 57 1.06 -7.50 10.83
N ILE A 58 1.33 -8.29 9.80
CA ILE A 58 2.08 -7.89 8.61
C ILE A 58 1.29 -6.85 7.81
N TRP A 59 2.00 -5.84 7.29
CA TRP A 59 1.38 -4.83 6.45
C TRP A 59 1.36 -5.23 4.97
N GLY A 60 2.49 -5.68 4.44
CA GLY A 60 2.59 -6.02 3.02
C GLY A 60 4.01 -6.09 2.49
N TRP A 61 4.12 -6.10 1.17
CA TRP A 61 5.38 -6.23 0.45
C TRP A 61 5.97 -4.86 0.17
N ILE A 62 7.25 -4.64 0.49
CA ILE A 62 7.96 -3.38 0.27
C ILE A 62 9.23 -3.63 -0.53
N LYS A 63 9.46 -2.87 -1.58
CA LYS A 63 10.67 -2.94 -2.43
C LYS A 63 11.19 -1.56 -2.78
N LYS A 64 12.44 -1.47 -3.22
CA LYS A 64 12.94 -0.25 -3.83
C LYS A 64 12.30 -0.03 -5.21
N PRO A 65 12.32 1.22 -5.71
CA PRO A 65 11.97 1.51 -7.09
C PRO A 65 12.81 0.66 -8.04
N LYS A 66 12.22 0.27 -9.18
CA LYS A 66 12.86 -0.55 -10.22
C LYS A 66 13.24 -1.99 -9.83
N GLU A 67 13.17 -2.37 -8.55
CA GLU A 67 13.29 -3.78 -8.15
C GLU A 67 12.06 -4.58 -8.60
N ARG A 68 12.27 -5.87 -8.88
CA ARG A 68 11.20 -6.85 -9.10
C ARG A 68 10.45 -7.13 -7.81
N TRP A 69 9.20 -7.59 -7.92
CA TRP A 69 8.39 -7.93 -6.74
C TRP A 69 8.91 -9.18 -6.01
N SER A 70 9.62 -10.08 -6.68
CA SER A 70 10.32 -11.19 -6.02
C SER A 70 11.40 -10.77 -5.03
N ASN A 71 11.95 -9.56 -5.16
CA ASN A 71 12.93 -8.99 -4.22
C ASN A 71 12.27 -8.17 -3.09
N ALA A 72 10.95 -8.06 -3.09
CA ALA A 72 10.23 -7.31 -2.06
C ALA A 72 10.33 -8.02 -0.71
N LYS A 73 10.40 -7.22 0.35
CA LYS A 73 10.39 -7.69 1.73
C LYS A 73 8.98 -7.66 2.29
N LEU A 74 8.50 -8.80 2.79
CA LEU A 74 7.27 -8.82 3.58
C LEU A 74 7.56 -8.17 4.93
N SER A 75 6.87 -7.07 5.23
CA SER A 75 7.29 -6.17 6.31
C SER A 75 6.14 -5.81 7.25
N ILE A 76 6.50 -5.53 8.50
CA ILE A 76 5.62 -4.93 9.51
C ILE A 76 5.95 -3.43 9.56
N LEU A 77 4.93 -2.58 9.58
CA LEU A 77 5.16 -1.14 9.75
C LEU A 77 5.29 -0.79 11.24
N ASN A 78 6.29 0.03 11.56
CA ASN A 78 6.35 0.75 12.82
C ASN A 78 5.41 1.95 12.73
N GLU A 79 4.32 1.89 13.50
CA GLU A 79 3.29 2.92 13.46
C GLU A 79 3.39 3.94 14.60
N GLN A 80 4.51 4.00 15.33
CA GLN A 80 4.66 4.94 16.44
C GLN A 80 4.67 6.41 16.00
N THR A 81 5.01 6.68 14.73
CA THR A 81 4.94 8.03 14.12
C THR A 81 3.83 8.16 13.10
N CYS A 82 3.40 7.04 12.50
CA CYS A 82 2.48 7.06 11.39
C CYS A 82 1.61 5.83 11.32
N LEU A 83 0.30 6.03 11.39
CA LEU A 83 -0.66 4.98 11.14
C LEU A 83 -0.72 4.64 9.64
N THR A 84 -0.93 3.36 9.33
CA THR A 84 -1.24 2.90 7.98
C THR A 84 -2.57 3.49 7.47
N PRO A 85 -2.79 3.51 6.14
CA PRO A 85 -4.01 4.05 5.56
C PRO A 85 -5.32 3.52 6.14
N ASP A 86 -5.43 2.20 6.27
CA ASP A 86 -6.61 1.55 6.84
C ASP A 86 -6.86 1.90 8.30
N ARG A 87 -5.81 1.99 9.12
CA ARG A 87 -5.92 2.37 10.54
C ARG A 87 -6.22 3.85 10.71
N LYS A 88 -5.59 4.73 9.94
CA LYS A 88 -5.85 6.18 9.96
C LYS A 88 -7.31 6.51 9.60
N LEU A 89 -7.89 5.74 8.68
CA LEU A 89 -9.29 5.89 8.28
C LEU A 89 -10.27 5.04 9.10
N ASN A 90 -9.79 4.26 10.07
CA ASN A 90 -10.56 3.31 10.86
C ASN A 90 -11.40 2.33 9.99
N ARG A 91 -10.81 1.84 8.90
CA ARG A 91 -11.41 0.89 7.96
C ARG A 91 -10.44 -0.27 7.69
N ILE A 92 -10.18 -1.09 8.71
CA ILE A 92 -9.14 -2.13 8.66
C ILE A 92 -9.23 -2.99 7.39
N GLY A 93 -8.12 -3.09 6.65
CA GLY A 93 -8.01 -3.91 5.46
C GLY A 93 -8.74 -3.40 4.20
N PHE A 94 -9.37 -2.22 4.22
CA PHE A 94 -10.09 -1.70 3.05
C PHE A 94 -9.20 -1.51 1.83
N ASP A 95 -7.91 -1.28 2.06
CA ASP A 95 -6.89 -1.00 1.06
C ASP A 95 -6.15 -2.26 0.60
N ASN A 96 -6.69 -3.46 0.87
CA ASN A 96 -6.07 -4.70 0.45
C ASN A 96 -5.77 -4.69 -1.06
N ASN A 97 -4.55 -5.08 -1.44
CA ASN A 97 -4.00 -5.04 -2.81
C ASN A 97 -3.74 -3.64 -3.40
N TYR A 98 -3.94 -2.55 -2.66
CA TYR A 98 -3.57 -1.22 -3.14
C TYR A 98 -2.04 -1.07 -3.22
N GLU A 99 -1.59 -0.24 -4.16
CA GLU A 99 -0.18 0.09 -4.35
C GLU A 99 0.11 1.51 -3.90
N TYR A 100 1.19 1.67 -3.15
CA TYR A 100 1.60 2.93 -2.55
C TYR A 100 3.04 3.27 -2.91
N SER A 101 3.29 4.55 -3.10
CA SER A 101 4.62 5.13 -2.94
C SER A 101 4.82 5.43 -1.47
N LEU A 102 5.93 4.96 -0.92
CA LEU A 102 6.27 5.10 0.48
C LEU A 102 7.55 5.90 0.62
N GLU A 103 7.54 6.87 1.53
CA GLU A 103 8.77 7.43 2.09
C GLU A 103 9.00 6.83 3.47
N GLY A 104 10.21 6.35 3.72
CA GLY A 104 10.53 5.69 4.98
C GLY A 104 11.90 5.05 4.98
N TYR A 105 12.11 4.13 5.91
CA TYR A 105 13.35 3.36 5.99
C TYR A 105 13.12 2.05 6.75
N PHE A 106 13.97 1.06 6.49
CA PHE A 106 14.04 -0.13 7.35
C PHE A 106 14.89 0.20 8.58
N SER A 107 14.38 -0.10 9.78
CA SER A 107 15.09 0.22 11.03
C SER A 107 16.33 -0.65 11.26
N GLY A 108 16.47 -1.75 10.50
CA GLY A 108 17.46 -2.80 10.73
C GLY A 108 17.02 -3.82 11.79
N GLN A 109 15.91 -3.57 12.49
CA GLN A 109 15.31 -4.50 13.45
C GLN A 109 14.32 -5.45 12.76
N THR A 110 13.94 -6.50 13.49
CA THR A 110 12.86 -7.40 13.11
C THR A 110 11.79 -7.47 14.20
N VAL A 111 10.56 -7.78 13.82
CA VAL A 111 9.40 -7.88 14.70
C VAL A 111 8.84 -9.28 14.63
N TYR A 112 8.57 -9.87 15.80
CA TYR A 112 7.92 -11.17 15.91
C TYR A 112 6.44 -11.09 15.54
N GLU A 113 5.98 -12.03 14.72
CA GLU A 113 4.59 -12.14 14.29
C GLU A 113 4.02 -13.50 14.77
N PRO A 114 3.06 -13.49 15.71
CA PRO A 114 2.59 -14.72 16.33
C PRO A 114 1.83 -15.67 15.39
N ALA A 115 1.12 -15.17 14.37
CA ALA A 115 0.29 -16.01 13.51
C ALA A 115 1.11 -16.87 12.52
N SER A 116 2.28 -16.38 12.08
CA SER A 116 3.25 -17.14 11.30
C SER A 116 4.34 -17.80 12.15
N ASN A 117 4.52 -17.34 13.39
CA ASN A 117 5.66 -17.69 14.24
C ASN A 117 7.01 -17.36 13.57
N GLN A 118 7.11 -16.20 12.94
CA GLN A 118 8.32 -15.73 12.25
C GLN A 118 8.67 -14.29 12.61
N PHE A 119 9.87 -13.87 12.22
CA PHE A 119 10.35 -12.50 12.35
C PHE A 119 10.35 -11.82 10.98
N TYR A 120 9.81 -10.60 10.92
CA TYR A 120 9.78 -9.79 9.70
C TYR A 120 10.54 -8.48 9.89
N PRO A 121 11.15 -7.94 8.82
CA PRO A 121 11.78 -6.63 8.88
C PRO A 121 10.77 -5.54 9.25
N GLU A 122 11.21 -4.65 10.14
CA GLU A 122 10.45 -3.46 10.53
C GLU A 122 10.72 -2.31 9.55
N PHE A 123 9.65 -1.68 9.08
CA PHE A 123 9.70 -0.49 8.24
C PHE A 123 9.09 0.71 8.95
N VAL A 124 9.85 1.79 9.08
CA VAL A 124 9.37 3.06 9.66
C VAL A 124 8.78 3.90 8.54
N LEU A 125 7.47 4.14 8.59
CA LEU A 125 6.72 4.91 7.60
C LEU A 125 6.73 6.41 7.94
N LEU A 126 7.05 7.24 6.94
CA LEU A 126 7.08 8.70 7.05
C LEU A 126 6.05 9.38 6.14
N GLN A 127 5.72 8.74 5.02
CA GLN A 127 4.65 9.17 4.13
C GLN A 127 4.16 7.99 3.29
N ALA A 128 2.86 7.94 3.02
CA ALA A 128 2.29 7.04 2.03
C ALA A 128 1.42 7.81 1.03
N VAL A 129 1.70 7.66 -0.26
CA VAL A 129 0.91 8.21 -1.36
C VAL A 129 0.30 7.05 -2.15
N LEU A 130 -1.02 7.05 -2.33
CA LEU A 130 -1.68 6.03 -3.14
C LEU A 130 -1.26 6.18 -4.61
N LEU A 131 -0.78 5.09 -5.22
CA LEU A 131 -0.46 5.02 -6.65
C LEU A 131 -1.59 4.38 -7.44
N SER A 132 -2.16 3.28 -6.95
CA SER A 132 -3.21 2.55 -7.66
C SER A 132 -4.09 1.74 -6.71
N VAL A 133 -5.40 1.74 -6.98
CA VAL A 133 -6.40 0.88 -6.32
C VAL A 133 -6.61 -0.45 -7.05
N ALA A 134 -6.15 -0.55 -8.30
CA ALA A 134 -6.27 -1.73 -9.14
C ALA A 134 -4.94 -2.04 -9.87
N PRO A 135 -3.85 -2.24 -9.12
CA PRO A 135 -2.56 -2.52 -9.73
C PRO A 135 -2.48 -3.96 -10.29
N VAL A 136 -1.53 -4.17 -11.20
CA VAL A 136 -1.28 -5.50 -11.80
C VAL A 136 -0.99 -6.55 -10.72
N ASN A 137 -1.49 -7.77 -10.91
CA ASN A 137 -1.32 -8.88 -9.97
C ASN A 137 0.15 -9.32 -9.87
N ILE A 138 0.70 -9.25 -8.66
CA ILE A 138 2.07 -9.68 -8.35
C ILE A 138 2.11 -11.08 -7.75
N TYR A 139 0.98 -11.60 -7.28
CA TYR A 139 0.91 -12.84 -6.52
C TYR A 139 0.97 -14.07 -7.43
N ARG A 140 1.60 -15.14 -6.93
CA ARG A 140 1.65 -16.43 -7.61
C ARG A 140 0.29 -17.12 -7.57
N TYR A 141 -0.38 -17.02 -6.41
CA TYR A 141 -1.68 -17.62 -6.13
C TYR A 141 -2.70 -16.52 -5.86
N LYS A 142 -3.87 -16.57 -6.50
CA LYS A 142 -4.91 -15.53 -6.32
C LYS A 142 -5.44 -15.51 -4.89
N GLU A 143 -5.37 -16.64 -4.20
CA GLU A 143 -5.73 -16.87 -2.80
C GLU A 143 -4.95 -15.96 -1.85
N GLN A 144 -3.76 -15.49 -2.24
CA GLN A 144 -3.02 -14.51 -1.46
C GLN A 144 -3.77 -13.19 -1.30
N LEU A 145 -4.70 -12.87 -2.21
CA LEU A 145 -5.58 -11.69 -2.09
C LEU A 145 -6.74 -11.89 -1.13
N ASN A 146 -7.09 -13.13 -0.77
CA ASN A 146 -8.15 -13.40 0.19
C ASN A 146 -7.64 -13.14 1.62
N PRO A 147 -8.21 -12.18 2.38
CA PRO A 147 -7.75 -11.87 3.73
C PRO A 147 -7.86 -13.02 4.73
N ASN A 148 -8.76 -13.98 4.49
CA ASN A 148 -8.98 -15.15 5.35
C ASN A 148 -8.04 -16.30 5.03
N CYS A 149 -7.29 -16.24 3.92
CA CYS A 149 -6.35 -17.29 3.53
C CYS A 149 -4.96 -17.02 4.11
N ARG A 150 -4.42 -17.97 4.89
CA ARG A 150 -3.13 -17.88 5.58
C ARG A 150 -1.91 -18.18 4.68
N LEU A 151 -1.90 -17.62 3.48
CA LEU A 151 -0.84 -17.86 2.49
C LEU A 151 0.11 -16.66 2.37
N LEU A 152 1.37 -16.86 2.79
CA LEU A 152 2.43 -15.85 2.80
C LEU A 152 3.60 -16.26 1.88
N VAL A 153 3.36 -16.26 0.57
CA VAL A 153 4.36 -16.66 -0.44
C VAL A 153 4.93 -15.43 -1.14
N SER A 154 6.23 -15.44 -1.46
CA SER A 154 6.85 -14.36 -2.21
C SER A 154 6.16 -14.11 -3.55
N PRO A 155 6.05 -12.84 -4.00
CA PRO A 155 5.50 -12.49 -5.29
C PRO A 155 6.27 -13.16 -6.45
N ARG A 156 5.66 -13.12 -7.64
CA ARG A 156 6.30 -13.59 -8.87
C ARG A 156 7.56 -12.76 -9.19
N PRO A 157 8.55 -13.36 -9.88
CA PRO A 157 9.67 -12.63 -10.47
C PRO A 157 9.22 -11.44 -11.31
#